data_AF-A0A6M0FSZ4-F1
#
_entry.id   AF-A0A6M0FSZ4-F1
#
_cell.length_a   1.000
_cell.length_b   1.000
_cell.length_c   1.000
_cell.angle_alpha   90.00
_cell.angle_beta   90.00
_cell.angle_gamma   90.00
#
_symmetry.space_group_name_H-M   'P 1'
#
loop_
_entity.id
_entity.type
_entity.pdbx_description
1 polymer ?
#
loop_
_entity_poly.entity_id
_entity_poly.type
_entity_poly.pdbx_seq_one_letter_code
_entity_poly.pdbx_strand_id
1 'polypeptide(L)'
;MFLEKLKQWSQKILVGLIVAFLLSMTFPSQVFAATVLQKPIIELTNAEFSTPSQANSYYPANVPPTHIHLGVPTQYQGQVARPGNVFVTFISIKVNDIPQGNLTRCSSGYYDSNTFPNTTPQEFKNVLDSLDLLVSGCR
;
A
#
# COMPACT_ATOMS: atom_id res chain seq x y z
N MET A 1 55.63 26.94 35.07
CA MET A 1 54.92 27.57 33.93
C MET A 1 54.48 26.57 32.85
N PHE A 2 55.20 25.47 32.59
CA PHE A 2 54.79 24.45 31.59
C PHE A 2 53.63 23.53 32.07
N LEU A 3 53.56 23.25 33.38
CA LEU A 3 52.53 22.40 33.98
C LEU A 3 51.11 23.00 33.98
N GLU A 4 50.98 24.34 34.00
CA GLU A 4 49.65 24.97 33.96
C GLU A 4 49.01 24.92 32.55
N LYS A 5 49.83 24.96 31.49
CA LYS A 5 49.34 24.86 30.12
C LYS A 5 48.79 23.47 29.77
N LEU A 6 49.31 22.40 30.39
CA LEU A 6 48.81 21.04 30.17
C LEU A 6 47.42 20.81 30.80
N LYS A 7 47.16 21.42 31.97
CA LYS A 7 45.88 21.29 32.68
C LYS A 7 44.73 22.01 31.95
N GLN A 8 45.06 23.09 31.24
CA GLN A 8 44.09 23.86 30.45
C GLN A 8 43.76 23.19 29.10
N TRP A 9 44.60 22.27 28.61
CA TRP A 9 44.36 21.52 27.37
C TRP A 9 43.47 20.29 27.59
N SER A 10 43.59 19.60 28.73
CA SER A 10 42.78 18.41 29.03
C SER A 10 41.30 18.71 29.34
N GLN A 11 40.98 19.90 29.86
CA GLN A 11 39.60 20.31 30.12
C GLN A 11 38.81 20.65 28.85
N LYS A 12 39.48 21.06 27.75
CA LYS A 12 38.79 21.37 26.49
C LYS A 12 38.43 20.11 25.68
N ILE A 13 39.22 19.04 25.83
CA ILE A 13 38.98 17.77 25.13
C ILE A 13 37.86 16.97 25.80
N LEU A 14 37.73 17.04 27.13
CA LEU A 14 36.71 16.29 27.85
C LEU A 14 35.29 16.89 27.72
N VAL A 15 35.16 18.21 27.54
CA VAL A 15 33.86 18.88 27.38
C VAL A 15 33.33 18.75 25.94
N GLY A 16 34.21 18.63 24.94
CA GLY A 16 33.79 18.44 23.53
C GLY A 16 33.21 17.06 23.22
N LEU A 17 33.61 16.03 23.97
CA LEU A 17 33.19 14.64 23.75
C LEU A 17 31.80 14.30 24.34
N ILE A 18 31.30 15.09 25.30
CA ILE A 18 30.00 14.84 25.95
C ILE A 18 28.85 15.45 25.13
N VAL A 19 29.10 16.50 24.33
CA VAL A 19 28.06 17.16 23.52
C VAL A 19 27.71 16.36 22.26
N ALA A 20 28.64 15.58 21.71
CA ALA A 20 28.39 14.77 20.51
C ALA A 20 27.54 13.51 20.78
N PHE A 21 27.43 13.05 22.03
CA PHE A 21 26.74 11.80 22.37
C PHE A 21 25.28 11.98 22.80
N LEU A 22 24.81 13.22 23.00
CA LEU A 22 23.44 13.54 23.41
C LEU A 22 22.56 14.06 22.26
N LEU A 23 23.12 14.22 21.06
CA LEU A 23 22.38 14.61 19.86
C LEU A 23 21.94 13.43 18.99
N SER A 24 22.00 12.20 19.50
CA SER A 24 21.16 11.09 19.03
C SER A 24 19.75 11.26 19.60
N MET A 25 19.18 12.46 19.43
CA MET A 25 17.76 12.68 19.59
C MET A 25 17.07 11.77 18.60
N THR A 26 16.44 10.76 19.18
CA THR A 26 15.35 9.96 18.64
C THR A 26 14.55 10.78 17.64
N PHE A 27 14.90 10.68 16.36
CA PHE A 27 13.98 11.03 15.30
C PHE A 27 12.83 10.04 15.46
N PRO A 28 11.59 10.49 15.72
CA PRO A 28 10.47 9.59 15.60
C PRO A 28 10.45 9.18 14.12
N SER A 29 10.89 7.96 13.85
CA SER A 29 10.60 7.31 12.58
C SER A 29 9.08 7.29 12.50
N GLN A 30 8.51 8.28 11.83
CA GLN A 30 7.13 8.21 11.35
C GLN A 30 7.15 7.09 10.31
N VAL A 31 7.05 5.86 10.79
CA VAL A 31 6.68 4.72 9.97
C VAL A 31 5.27 5.07 9.53
N PHE A 32 5.16 5.69 8.35
CA PHE A 32 3.90 5.86 7.67
C PHE A 32 3.34 4.45 7.52
N ALA A 33 2.44 4.06 8.42
CA ALA A 33 1.75 2.80 8.32
C ALA A 33 1.02 2.85 6.98
N ALA A 34 1.42 1.98 6.04
CA ALA A 34 0.76 1.87 4.75
C ALA A 34 -0.73 1.71 5.03
N THR A 35 -1.54 2.65 4.54
CA THR A 35 -2.97 2.60 4.81
C THR A 35 -3.51 1.33 4.15
N VAL A 36 -4.05 0.42 4.96
CA VAL A 36 -4.56 -0.85 4.43
C VAL A 36 -5.98 -0.60 3.94
N LEU A 37 -6.15 -0.60 2.62
CA LEU A 37 -7.42 -0.33 1.96
C LEU A 37 -8.42 -1.45 2.27
N GLN A 38 -9.53 -1.08 2.89
CA GLN A 38 -10.66 -1.97 3.18
C GLN A 38 -11.87 -1.55 2.35
N LYS A 39 -12.67 -2.53 1.91
CA LYS A 39 -13.94 -2.31 1.23
C LYS A 39 -15.06 -3.14 1.84
N PRO A 40 -16.27 -2.59 1.99
CA PRO A 40 -17.45 -3.36 2.38
C PRO A 40 -17.74 -4.47 1.37
N ILE A 41 -18.08 -5.64 1.86
CA ILE A 41 -18.44 -6.78 1.02
C ILE A 41 -19.64 -6.43 0.12
N ILE A 42 -20.61 -5.68 0.66
CA ILE A 42 -21.80 -5.27 -0.09
C ILE A 42 -21.48 -4.37 -1.28
N GLU A 43 -20.47 -3.50 -1.18
CA GLU A 43 -20.04 -2.66 -2.31
C GLU A 43 -19.44 -3.51 -3.43
N LEU A 44 -18.63 -4.52 -3.08
CA LEU A 44 -18.10 -5.47 -4.06
C LEU A 44 -19.23 -6.25 -4.75
N THR A 45 -20.19 -6.77 -3.97
CA THR A 45 -21.34 -7.49 -4.53
C THR A 45 -22.20 -6.60 -5.42
N ASN A 46 -22.42 -5.34 -5.04
CA ASN A 46 -23.14 -4.37 -5.88
C ASN A 46 -22.41 -4.04 -7.17
N ALA A 47 -21.08 -4.12 -7.18
CA ALA A 47 -20.23 -4.00 -8.36
C ALA A 47 -20.09 -5.33 -9.13
N GLU A 48 -21.00 -6.30 -8.90
CA GLU A 48 -21.09 -7.59 -9.59
C GLU A 48 -19.86 -8.50 -9.40
N PHE A 49 -19.03 -8.22 -8.40
CA PHE A 49 -18.01 -9.16 -7.97
C PHE A 49 -18.67 -10.36 -7.26
N SER A 50 -18.13 -11.56 -7.48
CA SER A 50 -18.53 -12.79 -6.77
C SER A 50 -18.54 -12.66 -5.23
N THR A 51 -19.12 -13.63 -4.52
CA THR A 51 -19.08 -13.60 -3.05
C THR A 51 -17.66 -13.86 -2.52
N PRO A 52 -17.16 -13.06 -1.57
CA PRO A 52 -15.78 -13.16 -1.12
C PRO A 52 -15.57 -14.38 -0.21
N SER A 53 -14.55 -15.19 -0.52
CA SER A 53 -13.99 -16.21 0.39
C SER A 53 -12.56 -15.86 0.79
N GLN A 54 -11.70 -15.60 -0.20
CA GLN A 54 -10.37 -14.95 -0.07
C GLN A 54 -9.93 -14.23 -1.37
N ALA A 55 -10.67 -14.45 -2.45
CA ALA A 55 -10.52 -13.77 -3.73
C ALA A 55 -11.91 -13.39 -4.24
N ASN A 56 -11.96 -12.38 -5.11
CA ASN A 56 -13.20 -11.94 -5.72
C ASN A 56 -13.00 -11.67 -7.21
N SER A 57 -13.89 -12.16 -8.06
CA SER A 57 -13.80 -11.95 -9.51
C SER A 57 -14.99 -11.18 -10.05
N TYR A 58 -14.70 -10.26 -10.98
CA TYR A 58 -15.71 -9.60 -11.81
C TYR A 58 -15.61 -10.14 -13.24
N TYR A 59 -16.72 -10.67 -13.74
CA TYR A 59 -16.85 -11.20 -15.10
C TYR A 59 -17.84 -10.31 -15.87
N PRO A 60 -17.40 -9.58 -16.91
CA PRO A 60 -18.32 -8.86 -17.78
C PRO A 60 -19.23 -9.86 -18.50
N ALA A 61 -20.53 -9.55 -18.56
CA ALA A 61 -21.56 -10.47 -19.04
C ALA A 61 -21.30 -11.02 -20.46
N ASN A 62 -20.61 -10.25 -21.30
CA ASN A 62 -20.42 -10.55 -22.71
C ASN A 62 -19.09 -11.25 -23.04
N VAL A 63 -18.14 -11.31 -22.09
CA VAL A 63 -16.79 -11.88 -22.33
C VAL A 63 -16.25 -12.59 -21.08
N PRO A 64 -16.82 -13.74 -20.66
CA PRO A 64 -16.39 -14.44 -19.44
C PRO A 64 -14.88 -14.78 -19.35
N PRO A 65 -14.18 -15.11 -20.47
CA PRO A 65 -12.72 -15.31 -20.43
C PRO A 65 -11.92 -14.08 -19.97
N THR A 66 -12.50 -12.89 -20.01
CA THR A 66 -11.86 -11.63 -19.62
C THR A 66 -12.42 -11.21 -18.26
N HIS A 67 -11.60 -11.05 -17.23
CA HIS A 67 -12.11 -10.78 -15.87
C HIS A 67 -11.07 -10.11 -14.96
N ILE A 68 -11.56 -9.49 -13.88
CA ILE A 68 -10.74 -8.92 -12.81
C ILE A 68 -10.64 -9.94 -11.68
N HIS A 69 -9.49 -10.06 -11.04
CA HIS A 69 -9.31 -10.76 -9.76
C HIS A 69 -8.85 -9.79 -8.68
N LEU A 70 -9.56 -9.78 -7.56
CA LEU A 70 -9.20 -9.06 -6.35
C LEU A 70 -8.72 -10.05 -5.28
N GLY A 71 -7.61 -9.74 -4.63
CA GLY A 71 -7.25 -10.38 -3.37
C GLY A 71 -8.01 -9.74 -2.22
N VAL A 72 -8.89 -10.49 -1.55
CA VAL A 72 -9.80 -9.95 -0.53
C VAL A 72 -9.78 -10.67 0.82
N PRO A 73 -8.62 -10.76 1.50
CA PRO A 73 -8.54 -11.42 2.79
C PRO A 73 -9.24 -10.61 3.89
N THR A 74 -9.70 -11.30 4.94
CA THR A 74 -10.21 -10.69 6.18
C THR A 74 -9.10 -10.36 7.17
N GLN A 75 -7.86 -10.82 6.93
CA GLN A 75 -6.67 -10.48 7.71
C GLN A 75 -5.50 -10.14 6.78
N TYR A 76 -4.83 -9.02 7.03
CA TYR A 76 -3.68 -8.59 6.24
C TYR A 76 -2.71 -7.78 7.10
N GLN A 77 -1.41 -8.05 6.98
CA GLN A 77 -0.34 -7.36 7.74
C GLN A 77 -0.60 -7.28 9.26
N GLY A 78 -1.11 -8.38 9.85
CA GLY A 78 -1.41 -8.45 11.27
C GLY A 78 -2.68 -7.71 11.71
N GLN A 79 -3.43 -7.11 10.77
CA GLN A 79 -4.69 -6.42 11.04
C GLN A 79 -5.87 -7.27 10.57
N VAL A 80 -6.97 -7.24 11.33
CA VAL A 80 -8.25 -7.86 10.96
C VAL A 80 -9.16 -6.79 10.36
N ALA A 81 -9.84 -7.11 9.26
CA ALA A 81 -10.78 -6.21 8.63
C ALA A 81 -11.98 -5.95 9.56
N ARG A 82 -12.59 -4.77 9.42
CA ARG A 82 -13.82 -4.45 10.17
C ARG A 82 -14.92 -5.47 9.80
N PRO A 83 -15.84 -5.80 10.72
CA PRO A 83 -16.98 -6.67 10.41
C PRO A 83 -17.73 -6.16 9.17
N GLY A 84 -17.97 -7.05 8.20
CA GLY A 84 -18.60 -6.72 6.91
C GLY A 84 -17.65 -6.18 5.84
N ASN A 85 -16.36 -6.00 6.15
CA ASN A 85 -15.34 -5.53 5.21
C ASN A 85 -14.30 -6.62 4.92
N VAL A 86 -13.58 -6.40 3.82
CA VAL A 86 -12.38 -7.14 3.42
C VAL A 86 -11.28 -6.15 3.06
N PHE A 87 -10.02 -6.58 3.13
CA PHE A 87 -8.93 -5.80 2.54
C PHE A 87 -8.92 -5.96 1.03
N VAL A 88 -8.35 -5.02 0.27
CA VAL A 88 -8.04 -5.23 -1.15
C VAL A 88 -6.52 -5.20 -1.33
N THR A 89 -5.91 -6.37 -1.52
CA THR A 89 -4.45 -6.55 -1.39
C THR A 89 -3.72 -6.71 -2.73
N PHE A 90 -4.44 -7.10 -3.78
CA PHE A 90 -3.98 -6.98 -5.16
C PHE A 90 -5.17 -6.88 -6.13
N ILE A 91 -4.91 -6.37 -7.33
CA ILE A 91 -5.82 -6.36 -8.47
C ILE A 91 -5.08 -6.95 -9.67
N SER A 92 -5.60 -8.06 -10.22
CA SER A 92 -5.05 -8.74 -11.40
C SER A 92 -6.07 -8.74 -12.54
N ILE A 93 -5.58 -8.61 -13.77
CA ILE A 93 -6.42 -8.53 -14.96
C ILE A 93 -6.08 -9.68 -15.90
N LYS A 94 -7.11 -10.40 -16.34
CA LYS A 94 -7.02 -11.38 -17.42
C LYS A 94 -7.88 -10.94 -18.59
N VAL A 95 -7.34 -11.09 -19.79
CA VAL A 95 -8.06 -10.84 -21.05
C VAL A 95 -7.98 -12.12 -21.87
N ASN A 96 -9.12 -12.69 -22.21
CA ASN A 96 -9.23 -13.98 -22.91
C ASN A 96 -8.42 -15.11 -22.24
N ASP A 97 -8.55 -15.23 -20.92
CA ASP A 97 -7.82 -16.16 -20.03
C ASP A 97 -6.30 -15.97 -19.97
N ILE A 98 -5.75 -14.96 -20.66
CA ILE A 98 -4.34 -14.61 -20.64
C ILE A 98 -4.09 -13.57 -19.54
N PRO A 99 -3.21 -13.85 -18.55
CA PRO A 99 -2.81 -12.86 -17.57
C PRO A 99 -2.16 -11.64 -18.23
N GLN A 100 -2.71 -10.46 -18.00
CA GLN A 100 -2.18 -9.19 -18.50
C GLN A 100 -1.30 -8.48 -17.46
N GLY A 101 -1.37 -8.90 -16.20
CA GLY A 101 -0.58 -8.37 -15.10
C GLY A 101 -1.43 -7.90 -13.92
N ASN A 102 -0.77 -7.21 -13.00
CA ASN A 102 -1.38 -6.66 -11.79
C ASN A 102 -1.24 -5.13 -11.80
N LEU A 103 -2.23 -4.44 -11.22
CA LEU A 103 -2.08 -3.02 -10.95
C LEU A 103 -1.06 -2.81 -9.82
N THR A 104 -0.27 -1.74 -9.94
CA THR A 104 0.71 -1.38 -8.92
C THR A 104 -0.02 -0.77 -7.73
N ARG A 105 0.22 -1.32 -6.54
CA ARG A 105 -0.30 -0.80 -5.27
C ARG A 105 0.60 0.34 -4.76
N CYS A 106 0.01 1.50 -4.51
CA CYS A 106 0.71 2.65 -3.95
C CYS A 106 0.90 2.52 -2.43
N SER A 107 1.80 3.33 -1.87
CA SER A 107 2.03 3.43 -0.41
C SER A 107 0.77 3.84 0.37
N SER A 108 -0.14 4.58 -0.27
CA SER A 108 -1.47 4.94 0.25
C SER A 108 -2.46 3.77 0.32
N GLY A 109 -2.13 2.63 -0.28
CA GLY A 109 -2.98 1.44 -0.35
C GLY A 109 -3.89 1.34 -1.57
N TYR A 110 -4.10 2.45 -2.30
CA TYR A 110 -4.81 2.51 -3.58
C TYR A 110 -3.97 1.95 -4.73
N TYR A 111 -4.57 1.78 -5.91
CA TYR A 111 -3.91 1.21 -7.10
C TYR A 111 -3.71 2.26 -8.20
N ASP A 112 -2.55 2.24 -8.85
CA ASP A 112 -2.21 3.21 -9.89
C ASP A 112 -2.93 2.91 -11.21
N SER A 113 -3.81 3.81 -11.64
CA SER A 113 -4.53 3.71 -12.90
C SER A 113 -3.63 3.85 -14.13
N ASN A 114 -2.39 4.31 -14.00
CA ASN A 114 -1.44 4.33 -15.12
C ASN A 114 -0.83 2.95 -15.40
N THR A 115 -1.06 1.98 -14.52
CA THR A 115 -0.50 0.62 -14.62
C THR A 115 -1.47 -0.40 -15.21
N PHE A 116 -2.62 0.06 -15.71
CA PHE A 116 -3.50 -0.78 -16.51
C PHE A 116 -2.77 -1.29 -17.75
N PRO A 117 -2.84 -2.60 -18.06
CA PRO A 117 -2.46 -3.11 -19.36
C PRO A 117 -3.22 -2.39 -20.48
N ASN A 118 -2.54 -2.08 -21.58
CA ASN A 118 -3.13 -1.37 -22.73
C ASN A 118 -4.36 -2.08 -23.33
N THR A 119 -4.45 -3.39 -23.14
CA THR A 119 -5.53 -4.27 -23.60
C THR A 119 -6.73 -4.31 -22.64
N THR A 120 -6.68 -3.59 -21.51
CA THR A 120 -7.74 -3.62 -20.51
C THR A 120 -9.02 -2.96 -21.04
N PRO A 121 -10.18 -3.65 -20.99
CA PRO A 121 -11.46 -3.04 -21.33
C PRO A 121 -11.77 -1.81 -20.46
N GLN A 122 -12.37 -0.77 -21.05
CA GLN A 122 -12.72 0.45 -20.32
C GLN A 122 -13.68 0.18 -19.15
N GLU A 123 -14.59 -0.78 -19.31
CA GLU A 123 -15.50 -1.24 -18.25
C GLU A 123 -14.77 -1.62 -16.96
N PHE A 124 -13.58 -2.23 -17.04
CA PHE A 124 -12.83 -2.63 -15.86
C PHE A 124 -12.31 -1.43 -15.08
N LYS A 125 -11.90 -0.37 -15.81
CA LYS A 125 -11.51 0.88 -15.18
C LYS A 125 -12.70 1.51 -14.48
N ASN A 126 -13.86 1.52 -15.13
CA ASN A 126 -15.09 2.10 -14.57
C ASN A 126 -15.55 1.36 -13.29
N VAL A 127 -15.48 0.02 -13.28
CA VAL A 127 -15.85 -0.80 -12.11
C VAL A 127 -14.88 -0.62 -10.95
N LEU A 128 -13.57 -0.50 -11.23
CA LEU A 128 -12.59 -0.26 -10.17
C LEU A 128 -12.62 1.19 -9.65
N ASP A 129 -12.97 2.15 -10.50
CA ASP A 129 -13.18 3.55 -10.13
C ASP A 129 -14.45 3.73 -9.29
N SER A 130 -15.55 3.04 -9.62
CA SER A 130 -16.79 3.06 -8.83
C SER A 130 -16.62 2.50 -7.42
N LEU A 131 -15.63 1.62 -7.24
CA LEU A 131 -15.22 1.09 -5.94
C LEU A 131 -14.20 1.99 -5.22
N ASP A 132 -13.81 3.14 -5.77
CA ASP A 132 -12.78 4.03 -5.21
C ASP A 132 -11.50 3.25 -4.85
N LEU A 133 -10.99 2.49 -5.82
CA LEU A 133 -9.76 1.69 -5.70
C LEU A 133 -8.56 2.33 -6.42
N LEU A 134 -8.80 3.34 -7.25
CA LEU A 134 -7.82 3.86 -8.21
C LEU A 134 -7.33 5.27 -7.84
N VAL A 135 -6.06 5.54 -8.11
CA VAL A 135 -5.46 6.88 -8.10
C VAL A 135 -4.58 7.05 -9.34
N SER A 136 -4.41 8.28 -9.82
CA SER A 136 -3.49 8.56 -10.92
C SER A 136 -2.07 8.78 -10.40
N GLY A 137 -1.18 7.81 -10.63
CA GLY A 137 0.22 7.85 -10.24
C GLY A 137 0.46 7.52 -8.76
N CYS A 138 1.29 6.53 -8.49
CA CYS A 138 1.90 6.39 -7.16
C CYS A 138 2.95 7.50 -6.99
N ARG A 139 2.74 8.39 -6.01
CA ARG A 139 3.76 9.36 -5.58
C ARG A 139 4.82 8.69 -4.72
#